data_AF-A0A0E3NY38-F1
#
_entry.id   AF-A0A0E3NY38-F1
#
_cell.length_a   1.000
_cell.length_b   1.000
_cell.length_c   1.000
_cell.angle_alpha   90.00
_cell.angle_beta   90.00
_cell.angle_gamma   90.00
#
_symmetry.space_group_name_H-M   'P 1'
#
loop_
_entity.id
_entity.type
_entity.pdbx_description
1 polymer ?
#
loop_
_entity_poly.entity_id
_entity_poly.type
_entity_poly.pdbx_seq_one_letter_code
_entity_poly.pdbx_strand_id
1 'polypeptide(L)'
;MLVWLYWVVSLTIATFASVYIIKKLPENGFTVLTAFYVVYLLASQVMATRIIVFDLGFYSFFAPAAVFIYPFIAQVVDMINEVYGERRTHLSILIAFATQVLFVLFIGMATTLSPAPFFELEDAWMSLFGLSVRITIASWLSFLVCSNLDAWVFASLKKRFAKRENNFKHDTMLNPYIWLRSGASDIINLTLDSLIFVFVAFYGVMPVIPLLIGQLISKNIIGFLDNPWFVLYKRLLKD
;
A
#
# COMPACT_ATOMS: atom_id res chain seq x y z
N MET A 1 18.75 14.83 6.48
CA MET A 1 19.72 14.41 5.44
C MET A 1 20.11 12.94 5.51
N LEU A 2 20.55 12.39 6.65
CA LEU A 2 20.98 10.98 6.76
C LEU A 2 19.94 9.95 6.30
N VAL A 3 18.65 10.15 6.60
CA VAL A 3 17.57 9.23 6.20
C VAL A 3 17.50 9.02 4.69
N TRP A 4 17.69 10.08 3.90
CA TRP A 4 17.67 10.01 2.43
C TRP A 4 18.85 9.20 1.89
N LEU A 5 20.02 9.33 2.51
CA LEU A 5 21.19 8.52 2.14
C LEU A 5 20.96 7.04 2.46
N TYR A 6 20.47 6.71 3.66
CA TYR A 6 20.12 5.33 4.00
C TYR A 6 19.05 4.78 3.05
N TRP A 7 18.05 5.58 2.72
CA TRP A 7 16.96 5.18 1.84
C TRP A 7 17.46 4.86 0.44
N VAL A 8 18.22 5.78 -0.20
CA VAL A 8 18.78 5.56 -1.54
C VAL A 8 19.71 4.35 -1.58
N VAL A 9 20.62 4.23 -0.60
CA VAL A 9 21.57 3.11 -0.54
C VAL A 9 20.84 1.78 -0.37
N SER A 10 19.88 1.71 0.54
CA SER A 10 19.13 0.47 0.82
C SER A 10 18.31 0.02 -0.39
N LEU A 11 17.65 0.96 -1.07
CA LEU A 11 16.82 0.68 -2.23
C LEU A 11 17.68 0.24 -3.42
N THR A 12 18.85 0.84 -3.58
CA THR A 12 19.86 0.43 -4.57
C THR A 12 20.32 -1.00 -4.30
N ILE A 13 20.71 -1.33 -3.06
CA ILE A 13 21.15 -2.67 -2.67
C ILE A 13 20.03 -3.70 -2.89
N ALA A 14 18.80 -3.40 -2.44
CA ALA A 14 17.65 -4.29 -2.61
C ALA A 14 17.38 -4.61 -4.09
N THR A 15 17.51 -3.60 -4.96
CA THR A 15 17.36 -3.75 -6.42
C THR A 15 18.42 -4.70 -6.98
N PHE A 16 19.71 -4.42 -6.73
CA PHE A 16 20.81 -5.23 -7.26
C PHE A 16 20.79 -6.65 -6.73
N ALA A 17 20.51 -6.84 -5.44
CA ALA A 17 20.37 -8.16 -4.84
C ALA A 17 19.25 -8.95 -5.50
N SER A 18 18.07 -8.34 -5.67
CA SER A 18 16.91 -8.97 -6.29
C SER A 18 17.21 -9.40 -7.74
N VAL A 19 17.85 -8.54 -8.55
CA VAL A 19 18.28 -8.89 -9.91
C VAL A 19 19.30 -10.03 -9.93
N TYR A 20 20.30 -9.98 -9.05
CA TYR A 20 21.32 -11.02 -8.94
C TYR A 20 20.70 -12.38 -8.60
N ILE A 21 19.75 -12.40 -7.65
CA ILE A 21 19.06 -13.62 -7.21
C ILE A 21 18.22 -14.20 -8.34
N ILE A 22 17.44 -13.39 -9.06
CA ILE A 22 16.62 -13.85 -10.19
C ILE A 22 17.51 -14.46 -11.28
N LYS A 23 18.65 -13.82 -11.59
CA LYS A 23 19.58 -14.31 -12.63
C LYS A 23 20.33 -15.58 -12.24
N LYS A 24 20.73 -15.71 -10.97
CA LYS A 24 21.58 -16.82 -10.50
C LYS A 24 20.76 -18.01 -9.99
N LEU A 25 19.56 -17.77 -9.48
CA LEU A 25 18.66 -18.77 -8.89
C LEU A 25 17.25 -18.63 -9.49
N PRO A 26 17.08 -18.90 -10.80
CA PRO A 26 15.81 -18.66 -11.50
C PRO A 26 14.63 -19.45 -10.91
N GLU A 27 14.88 -20.66 -10.40
CA GLU A 27 13.87 -21.51 -9.77
C GLU A 27 13.37 -20.96 -8.42
N ASN A 28 14.25 -20.29 -7.66
CA ASN A 28 13.95 -19.79 -6.31
C ASN A 28 13.67 -18.28 -6.25
N GLY A 29 13.86 -17.55 -7.36
CA GLY A 29 13.71 -16.09 -7.37
C GLY A 29 12.33 -15.62 -6.91
N PHE A 30 11.25 -16.30 -7.31
CA PHE A 30 9.89 -15.99 -6.86
C PHE A 30 9.76 -16.09 -5.34
N THR A 31 10.30 -17.15 -4.75
CA THR A 31 10.27 -17.39 -3.30
C THR A 31 11.03 -16.29 -2.55
N VAL A 32 12.21 -15.90 -3.06
CA VAL A 32 13.02 -14.87 -2.40
C VAL A 32 12.39 -13.48 -2.51
N LEU A 33 11.86 -13.11 -3.67
CA LEU A 33 11.13 -11.83 -3.81
C LEU A 33 9.88 -11.81 -2.94
N THR A 34 9.15 -12.92 -2.85
CA THR A 34 7.99 -13.04 -1.95
C THR A 34 8.42 -12.92 -0.49
N ALA A 35 9.57 -13.46 -0.10
CA ALA A 35 10.11 -13.29 1.25
C ALA A 35 10.46 -11.83 1.55
N PHE A 36 11.11 -11.12 0.62
CA PHE A 36 11.35 -9.67 0.75
C PHE A 36 10.03 -8.90 0.87
N TYR A 37 9.04 -9.25 0.07
CA TYR A 37 7.73 -8.62 0.11
C TYR A 37 7.06 -8.75 1.48
N VAL A 38 7.07 -9.95 2.06
CA VAL A 38 6.55 -10.23 3.40
C VAL A 38 7.27 -9.38 4.46
N VAL A 39 8.60 -9.33 4.41
CA VAL A 39 9.41 -8.56 5.37
C VAL A 39 9.15 -7.07 5.24
N TYR A 40 9.07 -6.53 4.03
CA TYR A 40 8.81 -5.11 3.79
C TYR A 40 7.41 -4.72 4.29
N LEU A 41 6.40 -5.55 4.05
CA LEU A 41 5.06 -5.30 4.56
C LEU A 41 5.00 -5.33 6.08
N LEU A 42 5.65 -6.32 6.72
CA LEU A 42 5.70 -6.41 8.17
C LEU A 42 6.43 -5.20 8.78
N ALA A 43 7.58 -4.83 8.21
CA ALA A 43 8.34 -3.65 8.61
C ALA A 43 7.50 -2.37 8.47
N SER A 44 6.76 -2.23 7.36
CA SER A 44 5.84 -1.10 7.15
C SER A 44 4.78 -1.03 8.24
N GLN A 45 4.18 -2.17 8.63
CA GLN A 45 3.15 -2.20 9.66
C GLN A 45 3.68 -1.77 11.03
N VAL A 46 4.87 -2.26 11.43
CA VAL A 46 5.49 -1.86 12.69
C VAL A 46 5.93 -0.39 12.66
N MET A 47 6.57 0.05 11.57
CA MET A 47 7.05 1.43 11.44
C MET A 47 5.91 2.45 11.29
N ALA A 48 4.73 2.02 10.87
CA ALA A 48 3.56 2.89 10.77
C ALA A 48 3.11 3.44 12.13
N THR A 49 3.42 2.74 13.23
CA THR A 49 3.12 3.20 14.60
C THR A 49 3.86 4.48 14.98
N ARG A 50 4.98 4.79 14.29
CA ARG A 50 5.78 5.99 14.53
C ARG A 50 5.39 7.10 13.55
N ILE A 51 4.70 8.11 14.06
CA ILE A 51 4.44 9.35 13.31
C ILE A 51 5.68 10.24 13.32
N ILE A 52 6.04 10.75 12.15
CA ILE A 52 7.21 11.61 11.94
C ILE A 52 6.78 12.94 11.30
N VAL A 53 7.59 13.97 11.54
CA VAL A 53 7.54 15.20 10.76
C VAL A 53 8.27 14.94 9.45
N PHE A 54 7.53 14.98 8.35
CA PHE A 54 8.06 14.90 7.01
C PHE A 54 8.27 16.32 6.48
N ASP A 55 9.51 16.79 6.61
CA ASP A 55 9.91 18.13 6.18
C ASP A 55 10.45 18.10 4.75
N LEU A 56 9.75 18.77 3.84
CA LEU A 56 10.13 18.95 2.45
C LEU A 56 10.93 20.24 2.21
N GLY A 57 11.25 20.99 3.27
CA GLY A 57 11.98 22.26 3.22
C GLY A 57 11.11 23.48 2.87
N PHE A 58 9.99 23.28 2.16
CA PHE A 58 8.99 24.33 1.88
C PHE A 58 7.68 24.17 2.69
N TYR A 59 7.38 22.95 3.15
CA TYR A 59 6.23 22.65 3.98
C TYR A 59 6.48 21.35 4.77
N SER A 60 5.99 21.29 6.00
CA SER A 60 6.12 20.13 6.87
C SER A 60 4.77 19.44 7.05
N PHE A 61 4.76 18.12 6.84
CA PHE A 61 3.59 17.26 7.01
C PHE A 61 3.80 16.26 8.15
N PHE A 62 2.72 15.75 8.73
CA PHE A 62 2.79 14.61 9.64
C PHE A 62 2.43 13.35 8.88
N ALA A 63 3.33 12.37 8.88
CA ALA A 63 3.10 11.10 8.20
C ALA A 63 3.72 9.94 8.98
N PRO A 64 3.22 8.70 8.81
CA PRO A 64 3.86 7.53 9.38
C PRO A 64 5.26 7.30 8.79
N ALA A 65 6.22 6.83 9.58
CA ALA A 65 7.56 6.49 9.10
C ALA A 65 7.56 5.41 7.99
N ALA A 66 6.49 4.60 7.94
CA ALA A 66 6.23 3.61 6.91
C ALA A 66 6.26 4.16 5.47
N VAL A 67 6.07 5.47 5.26
CA VAL A 67 6.18 6.15 3.95
C VAL A 67 7.52 5.82 3.26
N PHE A 68 8.61 5.66 4.02
CA PHE A 68 9.91 5.29 3.46
C PHE A 68 10.02 3.81 3.04
N ILE A 69 9.13 2.95 3.53
CA ILE A 69 9.13 1.50 3.24
C ILE A 69 8.24 1.16 2.04
N TYR A 70 7.17 1.92 1.80
CA TYR A 70 6.26 1.70 0.66
C TYR A 70 6.96 1.55 -0.71
N PRO A 71 7.98 2.36 -1.04
CA PRO A 71 8.72 2.19 -2.29
C PRO A 71 9.36 0.81 -2.46
N PHE A 72 9.86 0.20 -1.38
CA PHE A 72 10.41 -1.16 -1.41
C PHE A 72 9.33 -2.20 -1.68
N ILE A 73 8.15 -2.01 -1.08
CA ILE A 73 6.98 -2.88 -1.27
C ILE A 73 6.52 -2.84 -2.72
N ALA A 74 6.31 -1.63 -3.27
CA ALA A 74 5.87 -1.43 -4.64
C ALA A 74 6.87 -2.05 -5.64
N GLN A 75 8.16 -1.74 -5.45
CA GLN A 75 9.21 -2.24 -6.33
C GLN A 75 9.24 -3.77 -6.38
N VAL A 76 9.17 -4.47 -5.24
CA VAL A 76 9.27 -5.93 -5.24
C VAL A 76 8.05 -6.59 -5.89
N VAL A 77 6.86 -6.00 -5.75
CA VAL A 77 5.63 -6.49 -6.41
C VAL A 77 5.76 -6.34 -7.92
N ASP A 78 6.23 -5.19 -8.39
CA ASP A 78 6.46 -4.95 -9.81
C ASP A 78 7.50 -5.92 -10.38
N MET A 79 8.59 -6.19 -9.63
CA MET A 79 9.60 -7.19 -10.03
C MET A 79 9.03 -8.60 -10.11
N ILE A 80 8.13 -8.99 -9.19
CA ILE A 80 7.44 -10.28 -9.25
C ILE A 80 6.53 -10.34 -10.48
N ASN A 81 5.79 -9.26 -10.73
CA ASN A 81 4.86 -9.19 -11.86
C ASN A 81 5.56 -9.26 -13.22
N GLU A 82 6.68 -8.56 -13.36
CA GLU A 82 7.48 -8.54 -14.58
C GLU A 82 8.07 -9.91 -14.91
N VAL A 83 8.61 -10.61 -13.90
CA VAL A 83 9.33 -11.88 -14.14
C VAL A 83 8.40 -13.09 -14.13
N TYR A 84 7.38 -13.09 -13.28
CA TYR A 84 6.55 -14.26 -13.00
C TYR A 84 5.08 -14.10 -13.43
N GLY A 85 4.68 -12.90 -13.86
CA GLY A 85 3.35 -12.59 -14.37
C GLY A 85 2.28 -12.46 -13.28
N GLU A 86 1.12 -11.96 -13.71
CA GLU A 86 0.00 -11.58 -12.85
C GLU A 86 -0.43 -12.68 -11.87
N ARG A 87 -0.53 -13.93 -12.33
CA ARG A 87 -1.00 -15.05 -11.50
C ARG A 87 -0.08 -15.29 -10.30
N ARG A 88 1.23 -15.10 -10.47
CA ARG A 88 2.23 -15.27 -9.41
C ARG A 88 2.25 -14.06 -8.49
N THR A 89 2.02 -12.86 -9.02
CA THR A 89 1.83 -11.63 -8.23
C THR A 89 0.64 -11.74 -7.28
N HIS A 90 -0.53 -12.20 -7.76
CA HIS A 90 -1.69 -12.42 -6.89
C HIS A 90 -1.40 -13.45 -5.80
N LEU A 91 -0.63 -14.51 -6.13
CA LEU A 91 -0.19 -15.49 -5.14
C LEU A 91 0.75 -14.86 -4.09
N SER A 92 1.72 -14.04 -4.48
CA SER A 92 2.60 -13.37 -3.52
C SER A 92 1.85 -12.37 -2.64
N ILE A 93 0.85 -11.67 -3.19
CA ILE A 93 -0.08 -10.81 -2.43
C ILE A 93 -0.86 -11.62 -1.41
N LEU A 94 -1.44 -12.76 -1.81
CA LEU A 94 -2.17 -13.63 -0.90
C LEU A 94 -1.27 -14.18 0.22
N ILE A 95 -0.05 -14.63 -0.13
CA ILE A 95 0.94 -15.10 0.85
C ILE A 95 1.27 -13.98 1.83
N ALA A 96 1.60 -12.79 1.34
CA ALA A 96 1.92 -11.66 2.19
C ALA A 96 0.76 -11.29 3.11
N PHE A 97 -0.46 -11.21 2.58
CA PHE A 97 -1.66 -10.97 3.36
C PHE A 97 -1.85 -12.02 4.47
N ALA A 98 -1.77 -13.32 4.13
CA ALA A 98 -1.90 -14.41 5.10
C ALA A 98 -0.81 -14.34 6.19
N THR A 99 0.42 -13.96 5.83
CA THR A 99 1.48 -13.77 6.83
C THR A 99 1.26 -12.55 7.72
N GLN A 100 0.64 -11.46 7.21
CA GLN A 100 0.26 -10.31 8.04
C GLN A 100 -0.87 -10.69 9.02
N VAL A 101 -1.84 -11.48 8.57
CA VAL A 101 -2.89 -12.05 9.44
C VAL A 101 -2.23 -12.82 10.60
N LEU A 102 -1.29 -13.71 10.26
CA LEU A 102 -0.58 -14.52 11.24
C LEU A 102 0.22 -13.66 12.22
N PHE A 103 0.91 -12.62 11.73
CA PHE A 103 1.67 -11.69 12.57
C PHE A 103 0.77 -11.00 13.60
N VAL A 104 -0.40 -10.53 13.17
CA VAL A 104 -1.39 -9.89 14.07
C VAL A 104 -1.97 -10.88 15.07
N LEU A 105 -2.21 -12.13 14.67
CA LEU A 105 -2.62 -13.18 15.60
C LEU A 105 -1.56 -13.48 16.67
N PHE A 106 -0.28 -13.49 16.31
CA PHE A 106 0.81 -13.67 17.27
C PHE A 106 0.96 -12.49 18.23
N ILE A 107 0.82 -11.26 17.73
CA ILE A 107 0.74 -10.07 18.60
C ILE A 107 -0.44 -10.17 19.56
N GLY A 108 -1.62 -10.56 19.05
CA GLY A 108 -2.81 -10.77 19.86
C GLY A 108 -2.58 -11.81 20.95
N MET A 109 -2.03 -12.97 20.59
CA MET A 109 -1.68 -14.03 21.53
C MET A 109 -0.71 -13.53 22.62
N ALA A 110 0.36 -12.84 22.23
CA ALA A 110 1.34 -12.30 23.18
C ALA A 110 0.69 -11.30 24.16
N THR A 111 -0.23 -10.47 23.68
CA THR A 111 -0.95 -9.47 24.49
C THR A 111 -1.94 -10.09 25.48
N THR A 112 -2.33 -11.36 25.31
CA THR A 112 -3.19 -12.06 26.30
C THR A 112 -2.44 -12.59 27.51
N LEU A 113 -1.11 -12.62 27.48
CA LEU A 113 -0.29 -13.14 28.57
C LEU A 113 -0.10 -12.06 29.65
N SER A 114 -0.15 -12.46 30.91
CA SER A 114 0.12 -11.53 32.02
C SER A 114 1.58 -11.06 31.97
N PRO A 115 1.84 -9.74 32.02
CA PRO A 115 3.21 -9.22 32.02
C PRO A 115 3.96 -9.65 33.29
N ALA A 116 5.26 -9.84 33.16
CA ALA A 116 6.11 -10.07 34.32
C ALA A 116 6.20 -8.79 35.18
N PRO A 117 6.33 -8.88 36.52
CA PRO A 117 6.38 -7.71 37.40
C PRO A 117 7.52 -6.72 37.12
N PHE A 118 8.57 -7.18 36.42
CA PHE A 118 9.73 -6.38 36.02
C PHE A 118 9.66 -5.88 34.57
N PHE A 119 8.58 -6.16 33.85
CA PHE A 119 8.39 -5.67 32.49
C PHE A 119 7.72 -4.29 32.51
N GLU A 120 8.55 -3.24 32.48
CA GLU A 120 8.10 -1.84 32.59
C GLU A 120 7.43 -1.28 31.32
N LEU A 121 7.51 -2.00 30.19
CA LEU A 121 7.04 -1.53 28.89
C LEU A 121 5.62 -2.01 28.53
N GLU A 122 4.87 -2.56 29.49
CA GLU A 122 3.53 -3.10 29.25
C GLU A 122 2.56 -2.05 28.67
N ASP A 123 2.53 -0.86 29.27
CA ASP A 123 1.65 0.21 28.80
C ASP A 123 2.00 0.66 27.38
N ALA A 124 3.31 0.73 27.06
CA ALA A 124 3.79 1.05 25.71
C ALA A 124 3.47 -0.08 24.72
N TRP A 125 3.60 -1.34 25.13
CA TRP A 125 3.25 -2.52 24.34
C TRP A 125 1.77 -2.51 23.96
N MET A 126 0.90 -2.35 24.96
CA MET A 126 -0.56 -2.29 24.73
C MET A 126 -0.95 -1.08 23.87
N SER A 127 -0.28 0.07 24.02
CA SER A 127 -0.53 1.26 23.20
C SER A 127 -0.16 1.05 21.72
N LEU A 128 1.00 0.44 21.44
CA LEU A 128 1.49 0.21 20.07
C LEU A 128 0.73 -0.92 19.36
N PHE A 129 0.47 -2.02 20.07
CA PHE A 129 -0.01 -3.26 19.47
C PHE A 129 -1.51 -3.51 19.68
N GLY A 130 -2.14 -2.92 20.70
CA GLY A 130 -3.60 -2.95 20.88
C GLY A 130 -4.35 -2.28 19.74
N LEU A 131 -3.77 -1.21 19.16
CA LEU A 131 -4.26 -0.56 17.94
C LEU A 131 -4.11 -1.44 16.69
N SER A 132 -3.08 -2.30 16.61
CA SER A 132 -2.75 -3.08 15.41
C SER A 132 -3.82 -4.12 15.05
N VAL A 133 -4.45 -4.77 16.04
CA VAL A 133 -5.57 -5.71 15.79
C VAL A 133 -6.76 -4.99 15.17
N ARG A 134 -7.10 -3.82 15.73
CA ARG A 134 -8.19 -2.99 15.25
C ARG A 134 -7.93 -2.42 13.85
N ILE A 135 -6.72 -1.93 13.60
CA ILE A 135 -6.29 -1.44 12.29
C ILE A 135 -6.35 -2.55 11.25
N THR A 136 -5.97 -3.79 11.62
CA THR A 136 -6.00 -4.94 10.71
C THR A 136 -7.43 -5.32 10.34
N ILE A 137 -8.35 -5.36 11.32
CA ILE A 137 -9.78 -5.59 11.07
C ILE A 137 -10.37 -4.47 10.20
N ALA A 138 -10.00 -3.22 10.47
CA ALA A 138 -10.39 -2.07 9.65
C ALA A 138 -9.87 -2.18 8.21
N SER A 139 -8.62 -2.60 8.02
CA SER A 139 -8.04 -2.84 6.69
C SER A 139 -8.75 -3.95 5.94
N TRP A 140 -9.10 -5.07 6.58
CA TRP A 140 -9.80 -6.17 5.91
C TRP A 140 -11.24 -5.79 5.53
N LEU A 141 -11.95 -5.09 6.41
CA LEU A 141 -13.29 -4.57 6.13
C LEU A 141 -13.25 -3.53 5.01
N SER A 142 -12.32 -2.57 5.08
CA SER A 142 -12.14 -1.54 4.05
C SER A 142 -11.79 -2.17 2.71
N PHE A 143 -10.80 -3.08 2.69
CA PHE A 143 -10.40 -3.78 1.48
C PHE A 143 -11.55 -4.58 0.85
N LEU A 144 -12.27 -5.40 1.63
CA LEU A 144 -13.37 -6.22 1.10
C LEU A 144 -14.51 -5.38 0.50
N VAL A 145 -14.81 -4.23 1.09
CA VAL A 145 -15.88 -3.34 0.62
C VAL A 145 -15.39 -2.49 -0.56
N CYS A 146 -14.24 -1.85 -0.42
CA CYS A 146 -13.71 -0.90 -1.39
C CYS A 146 -13.19 -1.60 -2.65
N SER A 147 -12.51 -2.74 -2.56
CA SER A 147 -12.04 -3.46 -3.75
C SER A 147 -13.19 -3.99 -4.61
N ASN A 148 -14.30 -4.42 -3.99
CA ASN A 148 -15.49 -4.83 -4.73
C ASN A 148 -16.24 -3.64 -5.35
N LEU A 149 -16.35 -2.53 -4.61
CA LEU A 149 -16.97 -1.30 -5.12
C LEU A 149 -16.17 -0.69 -6.26
N ASP A 150 -14.85 -0.61 -6.15
CA ASP A 150 -13.97 -0.08 -7.19
C ASP A 150 -14.05 -0.92 -8.45
N ALA A 151 -13.97 -2.25 -8.35
CA ALA A 151 -14.14 -3.13 -9.49
C ALA A 151 -15.50 -2.90 -10.20
N TRP A 152 -16.57 -2.68 -9.45
CA TRP A 152 -17.89 -2.39 -10.00
C TRP A 152 -17.98 -0.99 -10.63
N VAL A 153 -17.49 0.05 -9.95
CA VAL A 153 -17.49 1.45 -10.42
C VAL A 153 -16.65 1.56 -11.68
N PHE A 154 -15.44 1.02 -11.67
CA PHE A 154 -14.54 1.00 -12.82
C PHE A 154 -15.13 0.25 -14.01
N ALA A 155 -15.77 -0.92 -13.79
CA ALA A 155 -16.44 -1.67 -14.84
C ALA A 155 -17.66 -0.92 -15.41
N SER A 156 -18.43 -0.24 -14.56
CA SER A 156 -19.58 0.59 -14.95
C SER A 156 -19.14 1.80 -15.77
N LEU A 157 -18.08 2.50 -15.32
CA LEU A 157 -17.47 3.61 -16.05
C LEU A 157 -16.86 3.14 -17.38
N LYS A 158 -16.18 1.99 -17.42
CA LYS A 158 -15.67 1.40 -18.65
C LYS A 158 -16.79 1.10 -19.64
N LYS A 159 -17.90 0.49 -19.21
CA LYS A 159 -19.07 0.24 -20.08
C LYS A 159 -19.68 1.53 -20.63
N ARG A 160 -19.74 2.61 -19.83
CA ARG A 160 -20.30 3.90 -20.24
C ARG A 160 -19.38 4.68 -21.19
N PHE A 161 -18.07 4.62 -20.99
CA PHE A 161 -17.10 5.42 -21.76
C PHE A 161 -16.41 4.64 -22.88
N ALA A 162 -16.54 3.31 -22.98
CA ALA A 162 -15.91 2.45 -23.99
C ALA A 162 -16.16 2.91 -25.44
N LYS A 163 -17.39 3.36 -25.76
CA LYS A 163 -17.70 3.87 -27.11
C LYS A 163 -16.98 5.17 -27.46
N ARG A 164 -16.70 6.04 -26.48
CA ARG A 164 -15.98 7.31 -26.68
C ARG A 164 -14.47 7.11 -26.63
N GLU A 165 -14.02 6.16 -25.83
CA GLU A 165 -12.63 5.75 -25.69
C GLU A 165 -12.09 5.09 -26.98
N ASN A 166 -12.86 4.18 -27.59
CA ASN A 166 -12.48 3.50 -28.85
C ASN A 166 -12.56 4.40 -30.08
N ASN A 167 -13.32 5.50 -30.02
CA ASN A 167 -13.44 6.47 -31.11
C ASN A 167 -12.38 7.59 -31.05
N PHE A 168 -11.54 7.62 -30.02
CA PHE A 168 -10.50 8.62 -29.88
C PHE A 168 -9.28 8.23 -30.74
N LYS A 169 -9.02 8.99 -31.81
CA LYS A 169 -8.00 8.68 -32.83
C LYS A 169 -6.56 9.09 -32.48
N HIS A 170 -6.36 9.86 -31.42
CA HIS A 170 -5.05 10.33 -30.99
C HIS A 170 -4.39 9.37 -29.99
N ASP A 171 -3.10 9.59 -29.73
CA ASP A 171 -2.25 8.77 -28.88
C ASP A 171 -2.94 8.40 -27.55
N THR A 172 -2.82 7.14 -27.13
CA THR A 172 -3.57 6.58 -25.98
C THR A 172 -3.26 7.36 -24.69
N MET A 173 -2.10 8.01 -24.64
CA MET A 173 -1.61 8.83 -23.54
C MET A 173 -2.43 10.12 -23.31
N LEU A 174 -3.03 10.67 -24.37
CA LEU A 174 -3.81 11.91 -24.33
C LEU A 174 -5.31 11.67 -24.21
N ASN A 175 -5.75 10.41 -24.06
CA ASN A 175 -7.17 10.10 -24.04
C ASN A 175 -7.80 10.56 -22.73
N PRO A 176 -8.59 11.66 -22.72
CA PRO A 176 -9.11 12.24 -21.50
C PRO A 176 -10.11 11.31 -20.82
N TYR A 177 -10.74 10.40 -21.57
CA TYR A 177 -11.72 9.46 -21.04
C TYR A 177 -11.07 8.33 -20.22
N ILE A 178 -9.78 8.05 -20.43
CA ILE A 178 -9.02 7.07 -19.63
C ILE A 178 -8.65 7.69 -18.29
N TRP A 179 -8.10 8.90 -18.33
CA TRP A 179 -7.72 9.69 -17.15
C TRP A 179 -8.92 10.01 -16.26
N LEU A 180 -10.04 10.41 -16.86
CA LEU A 180 -11.25 10.79 -16.14
C LEU A 180 -11.94 9.56 -15.51
N ARG A 181 -11.85 8.39 -16.18
CA ARG A 181 -12.33 7.12 -15.61
C ARG A 181 -11.49 6.66 -14.42
N SER A 182 -10.16 6.64 -14.56
CA SER A 182 -9.27 6.22 -13.48
C SER A 182 -9.40 7.18 -12.32
N GLY A 183 -9.19 8.48 -12.56
CA GLY A 183 -9.29 9.49 -11.52
C GLY A 183 -10.65 9.54 -10.83
N ALA A 184 -11.76 9.34 -11.54
CA ALA A 184 -13.07 9.25 -10.90
C ALA A 184 -13.24 7.96 -10.06
N SER A 185 -12.75 6.83 -10.53
CA SER A 185 -12.77 5.56 -9.76
C SER A 185 -11.89 5.69 -8.52
N ASP A 186 -10.67 6.19 -8.70
CA ASP A 186 -9.67 6.38 -7.65
C ASP A 186 -10.15 7.37 -6.59
N ILE A 187 -10.74 8.50 -6.99
CA ILE A 187 -11.31 9.46 -6.03
C ILE A 187 -12.43 8.81 -5.21
N ILE A 188 -13.36 8.11 -5.87
CA ILE A 188 -14.48 7.45 -5.16
C ILE A 188 -13.93 6.37 -4.23
N ASN A 189 -13.06 5.49 -4.73
CA ASN A 189 -12.49 4.37 -4.01
C ASN A 189 -11.62 4.82 -2.84
N LEU A 190 -10.65 5.70 -3.07
CA LEU A 190 -9.73 6.19 -2.04
C LEU A 190 -10.45 7.03 -0.98
N THR A 191 -11.51 7.75 -1.36
CA THR A 191 -12.36 8.48 -0.41
C THR A 191 -13.15 7.52 0.47
N LEU A 192 -13.78 6.51 -0.12
CA LEU A 192 -14.58 5.52 0.61
C LEU A 192 -13.69 4.63 1.48
N ASP A 193 -12.52 4.24 0.99
CA ASP A 193 -11.51 3.51 1.75
C ASP A 193 -10.99 4.35 2.93
N SER A 194 -10.69 5.63 2.71
CA SER A 194 -10.29 6.53 3.81
C SER A 194 -11.40 6.69 4.85
N LEU A 195 -12.66 6.78 4.43
CA LEU A 195 -13.80 6.85 5.34
C LEU A 195 -13.91 5.55 6.16
N ILE A 196 -14.04 4.40 5.51
CA ILE A 196 -14.22 3.12 6.20
C ILE A 196 -13.00 2.81 7.08
N PHE A 197 -11.80 2.97 6.54
CA PHE A 197 -10.57 2.72 7.29
C PHE A 197 -10.43 3.65 8.50
N VAL A 198 -10.57 4.97 8.34
CA VAL A 198 -10.35 5.91 9.46
C VAL A 198 -11.43 5.75 10.53
N PHE A 199 -12.69 5.59 10.12
CA PHE A 199 -13.78 5.35 11.07
C PHE A 199 -13.56 4.01 11.80
N VAL A 200 -13.31 2.91 11.11
CA VAL A 200 -13.18 1.61 11.80
C VAL A 200 -11.88 1.54 12.61
N ALA A 201 -10.77 2.07 12.12
CA ALA A 201 -9.46 2.02 12.78
C ALA A 201 -9.34 2.96 13.99
N PHE A 202 -9.89 4.18 13.92
CA PHE A 202 -9.57 5.24 14.90
C PHE A 202 -10.76 5.77 15.71
N TYR A 203 -12.00 5.36 15.42
CA TYR A 203 -13.19 5.79 16.17
C TYR A 203 -13.06 5.53 17.69
N GLY A 204 -13.03 6.60 18.49
CA GLY A 204 -12.92 6.52 19.96
C GLY A 204 -11.50 6.36 20.52
N VAL A 205 -10.45 6.42 19.69
CA VAL A 205 -9.04 6.36 20.15
C VAL A 205 -8.26 7.62 19.77
N MET A 206 -8.51 8.18 18.59
CA MET A 206 -7.82 9.38 18.08
C MET A 206 -8.82 10.38 17.48
N PRO A 207 -8.43 11.66 17.30
CA PRO A 207 -9.29 12.64 16.65
C PRO A 207 -9.57 12.26 15.19
N VAL A 208 -10.75 11.68 14.95
CA VAL A 208 -11.18 11.08 13.67
C VAL A 208 -11.22 12.11 12.54
N ILE A 209 -11.66 13.35 12.83
CA ILE A 209 -11.87 14.37 11.80
C ILE A 209 -10.53 14.86 11.18
N PRO A 210 -9.50 15.27 11.97
CA PRO A 210 -8.18 15.60 11.41
C PRO A 210 -7.52 14.46 10.64
N LEU A 211 -7.62 13.22 11.17
CA LEU A 211 -7.06 12.04 10.52
C LEU A 211 -7.77 11.73 9.20
N LEU A 212 -9.10 11.84 9.17
CA LEU A 212 -9.89 11.61 7.96
C LEU A 212 -9.54 12.62 6.88
N ILE A 213 -9.42 13.91 7.24
CA ILE A 213 -9.06 14.97 6.31
C ILE A 213 -7.64 14.75 5.76
N GLY A 214 -6.68 14.46 6.65
CA GLY A 214 -5.29 14.19 6.24
C GLY A 214 -5.20 12.99 5.30
N GLN A 215 -5.86 11.89 5.64
CA GLN A 215 -5.84 10.67 4.82
C GLN A 215 -6.57 10.85 3.48
N LEU A 216 -7.71 11.55 3.45
CA LEU A 216 -8.43 11.89 2.23
C LEU A 216 -7.58 12.72 1.27
N ILE A 217 -6.93 13.77 1.78
CA ILE A 217 -6.13 14.68 0.96
C ILE A 217 -4.89 13.94 0.45
N SER A 218 -4.14 13.27 1.33
CA SER A 218 -2.94 12.56 0.94
C SER A 218 -3.22 11.45 -0.07
N LYS A 219 -4.25 10.61 0.14
CA LYS A 219 -4.56 9.52 -0.78
C LYS A 219 -5.07 10.02 -2.12
N ASN A 220 -5.95 11.02 -2.16
CA ASN A 220 -6.45 11.56 -3.43
C ASN A 220 -5.36 12.28 -4.24
N ILE A 221 -4.43 12.97 -3.58
CA ILE A 221 -3.27 13.57 -4.26
C ILE A 221 -2.39 12.48 -4.87
N ILE A 222 -2.06 11.43 -4.10
CA ILE A 222 -1.23 10.33 -4.57
C ILE A 222 -1.93 9.58 -5.73
N GLY A 223 -3.22 9.26 -5.60
CA GLY A 223 -3.99 8.60 -6.66
C GLY A 223 -4.08 9.44 -7.95
N PHE A 224 -4.22 10.76 -7.82
CA PHE A 224 -4.18 11.64 -8.98
C PHE A 224 -2.79 11.68 -9.64
N LEU A 225 -1.72 11.69 -8.84
CA LEU A 225 -0.34 11.65 -9.33
C LEU A 225 0.05 10.31 -9.95
N ASP A 226 -0.64 9.22 -9.61
CA ASP A 226 -0.41 7.86 -10.15
C ASP A 226 -1.11 7.62 -11.50
N ASN A 227 -2.16 8.39 -11.79
CA ASN A 227 -2.93 8.33 -13.04
C ASN A 227 -2.09 8.42 -14.35
N PRO A 228 -1.00 9.22 -14.45
CA PRO A 228 -0.10 9.20 -15.61
C PRO A 228 0.61 7.85 -15.83
N TRP A 229 0.97 7.14 -14.76
CA TRP A 229 1.61 5.81 -14.84
C TRP A 229 0.62 4.74 -15.28
N PHE A 230 -0.63 4.81 -14.83
CA PHE A 230 -1.69 3.93 -15.31
C PHE A 230 -1.94 4.08 -16.83
N VAL A 231 -1.89 5.31 -17.32
CA VAL A 231 -2.06 5.61 -18.74
C VAL A 231 -0.85 5.18 -19.57
N LEU A 232 0.37 5.34 -19.03
CA LEU A 232 1.61 4.84 -19.62
C LEU A 232 1.62 3.31 -19.71
N TYR A 233 1.21 2.63 -18.64
CA TYR A 233 1.04 1.17 -18.59
C TYR A 233 0.11 0.67 -19.69
N LYS A 234 -1.03 1.34 -19.91
CA LYS A 234 -1.97 0.98 -20.98
C LYS A 234 -1.40 1.19 -22.39
N ARG A 235 -0.49 2.15 -22.56
CA ARG A 235 0.21 2.38 -23.84
C ARG A 235 1.22 1.26 -24.10
N LEU A 236 2.04 0.92 -23.11
CA LEU A 236 3.04 -0.15 -23.20
C LEU A 236 2.41 -1.54 -23.42
N LEU A 237 1.17 -1.76 -23.00
CA LEU A 237 0.41 -2.99 -23.27
C LEU A 237 -0.10 -3.14 -24.72
N LYS A 238 0.00 -2.10 -25.56
CA LYS A 238 -0.45 -2.11 -26.96
C LYS A 238 0.70 -2.27 -27.96
N ASP A 239 1.94 -2.00 -27.54
CA ASP A 239 3.17 -2.10 -28.34
C ASP A 239 3.84 -3.46 -28.12
#